data_AF-A0A7J8JUU3-F1
#
_entry.id   AF-A0A7J8JUU3-F1
#
_cell.length_a   1.000
_cell.length_b   1.000
_cell.length_c   1.000
_cell.angle_alpha   90.00
_cell.angle_beta   90.00
_cell.angle_gamma   90.00
#
_symmetry.space_group_name_H-M   'P 1'
#
loop_
_entity.id
_entity.type
_entity.pdbx_description
1 polymer ?
#
loop_
_entity_poly.entity_id
_entity_poly.type
_entity_poly.pdbx_seq_one_letter_code
_entity_poly.pdbx_strand_id
1 'polypeptide(L)'
;MVPGCCFLRCRKQKDSKYQPDKDVVEQMEKCIQEKEEKLKTVEELLETGLIQVATKEEELNAIRTENSSLTKEVQDLKAKHNDQVSFASLVEELKKVIHEKDGKIKSVEELLEAELLKVTNKEKTIQDLKQEIEALKEEIGNTQLEKAQQLSITSQVQELQNLLKGKEEQMNTMKTVLEENEKDLANRGKWLQDLQEENQSLKAHVQEEVAQHNLKEACSASRLEELETVLKEKENEMKRVESVLKERESDISSKTKLLQEVQDENKLFKSQIEQLKQQASSFSSYEELLKVISEREKEITGLQNEIDSLKDAVEHQRKKNNERQQHVEAIELEAKEVLKKLFPKVSVPSNLSYSEWLRGFEKKAKECMTGTPGSEEVKVLEHKLKEADEMHTLLQLECEKYKSVLAETEGILQKLQRSVEQEENKWKVKVDESQKTIKQVVVGDACEFQLPVSGYPVQRTKMQLSFTSLEQELERLRRENKDVENLRRERENLEMELEKAEIERSTYVTEVRELKTQLNETRTKLRTEQSERQKVAGDLHKAQQSLDLIQSKIVKAAGDTTVIENSDVSPETESSEKETMSVSLNQTVTQLQQLLQAVNQQLTKEKEHCPVVE
;
A
#
# COMPACT_ATOMS: atom_id res chain seq x y z
N MET A 1 67.34 -117.19 -108.20
CA MET A 1 68.06 -117.68 -109.39
C MET A 1 69.52 -117.86 -109.02
N VAL A 2 70.02 -119.09 -109.10
CA VAL A 2 71.44 -119.49 -108.98
C VAL A 2 71.94 -119.71 -110.42
N PRO A 3 73.22 -119.48 -110.79
CA PRO A 3 74.27 -120.52 -110.74
C PRO A 3 75.67 -119.95 -110.38
N GLY A 4 76.69 -120.66 -109.88
CA GLY A 4 77.03 -122.09 -109.86
C GLY A 4 78.40 -122.34 -110.55
N CYS A 5 79.34 -123.03 -109.85
CA CYS A 5 80.57 -123.77 -110.28
C CYS A 5 81.77 -123.50 -109.32
N CYS A 6 82.33 -124.41 -108.49
CA CYS A 6 83.01 -125.73 -108.67
C CYS A 6 84.41 -125.61 -109.37
N PHE A 7 85.54 -126.25 -109.00
CA PHE A 7 85.93 -127.36 -108.08
C PHE A 7 87.50 -127.55 -108.08
N LEU A 8 88.07 -128.15 -107.00
CA LEU A 8 89.31 -129.02 -106.89
C LEU A 8 90.74 -128.45 -107.09
N ARG A 9 91.88 -129.03 -106.62
CA ARG A 9 92.34 -129.92 -105.50
C ARG A 9 93.82 -130.28 -105.78
N CYS A 10 94.74 -130.17 -104.81
CA CYS A 10 96.04 -130.90 -104.67
C CYS A 10 96.81 -130.36 -103.42
N ARG A 11 97.78 -130.99 -102.74
CA ARG A 11 98.08 -132.35 -102.20
C ARG A 11 99.47 -132.21 -101.49
N LYS A 12 99.62 -132.65 -100.23
CA LYS A 12 100.87 -133.09 -99.49
C LYS A 12 102.09 -132.13 -99.41
N GLN A 13 103.01 -132.13 -98.43
CA GLN A 13 103.19 -132.64 -97.04
C GLN A 13 104.63 -132.25 -96.61
N LYS A 14 104.86 -132.04 -95.30
CA LYS A 14 106.14 -131.94 -94.54
C LYS A 14 106.81 -130.57 -94.33
N ASP A 15 106.83 -130.19 -93.03
CA ASP A 15 107.96 -129.84 -92.16
C ASP A 15 109.04 -128.88 -92.73
N SER A 16 109.45 -127.78 -92.10
CA SER A 16 109.55 -127.46 -90.68
C SER A 16 109.85 -125.96 -90.49
N LYS A 17 109.50 -125.46 -89.30
CA LYS A 17 109.78 -124.10 -88.72
C LYS A 17 108.94 -122.93 -89.24
N TYR A 18 107.81 -122.80 -88.54
CA TYR A 18 107.06 -121.58 -88.24
C TYR A 18 107.95 -120.40 -87.84
N GLN A 19 107.70 -119.25 -88.46
CA GLN A 19 107.69 -117.90 -87.87
C GLN A 19 107.25 -116.90 -88.96
N PRO A 20 105.96 -116.49 -89.05
CA PRO A 20 105.61 -115.25 -89.72
C PRO A 20 106.05 -114.08 -88.84
N ASP A 21 106.65 -113.09 -89.49
CA ASP A 21 107.45 -112.00 -88.96
C ASP A 21 106.94 -111.36 -87.67
N LYS A 22 107.81 -111.34 -86.65
CA LYS A 22 107.62 -110.61 -85.40
C LYS A 22 107.24 -109.14 -85.66
N ASP A 23 107.81 -108.53 -86.70
CA ASP A 23 107.59 -107.14 -87.07
C ASP A 23 106.13 -106.81 -87.48
N VAL A 24 105.42 -107.73 -88.15
CA VAL A 24 104.03 -107.46 -88.60
C VAL A 24 103.03 -107.59 -87.45
N VAL A 25 103.24 -108.58 -86.57
CA VAL A 25 102.43 -108.73 -85.35
C VAL A 25 102.69 -107.58 -84.39
N GLU A 26 103.95 -107.16 -84.24
CA GLU A 26 104.36 -106.03 -83.39
C GLU A 26 103.84 -104.69 -83.95
N GLN A 27 103.78 -104.50 -85.28
CA GLN A 27 103.10 -103.35 -85.88
C GLN A 27 101.58 -103.37 -85.68
N MET A 28 100.94 -104.54 -85.75
CA MET A 28 99.50 -104.67 -85.55
C MET A 28 99.14 -104.47 -84.07
N GLU A 29 99.92 -105.01 -83.13
CA GLU A 29 99.81 -104.75 -81.69
C GLU A 29 99.97 -103.26 -81.39
N LYS A 30 100.97 -102.60 -82.00
CA LYS A 30 101.15 -101.15 -81.86
C LYS A 30 99.96 -100.36 -82.41
N CYS A 31 99.41 -100.74 -83.58
CA CYS A 31 98.22 -100.10 -84.16
C CYS A 31 96.96 -100.33 -83.32
N ILE A 32 96.80 -101.51 -82.73
CA ILE A 32 95.68 -101.83 -81.82
C ILE A 32 95.83 -100.99 -80.56
N GLN A 33 97.02 -100.98 -79.94
CA GLN A 33 97.30 -100.15 -78.78
C GLN A 33 97.03 -98.67 -79.05
N GLU A 34 97.49 -98.13 -80.18
CA GLU A 34 97.22 -96.74 -80.57
C GLU A 34 95.73 -96.45 -80.77
N LYS A 35 94.96 -97.40 -81.30
CA LYS A 35 93.49 -97.26 -81.43
C LYS A 35 92.80 -97.36 -80.08
N GLU A 36 93.30 -98.18 -79.17
CA GLU A 36 92.75 -98.37 -77.83
C GLU A 36 93.03 -97.15 -76.94
N GLU A 37 94.22 -96.56 -77.03
CA GLU A 37 94.53 -95.26 -76.41
C GLU A 37 93.65 -94.13 -76.95
N LYS A 38 93.42 -94.09 -78.29
CA LYS A 38 92.50 -93.12 -78.89
C LYS A 38 91.05 -93.36 -78.47
N LEU A 39 90.61 -94.61 -78.38
CA LEU A 39 89.28 -94.96 -77.92
C LEU A 39 89.10 -94.53 -76.46
N LYS A 40 90.08 -94.82 -75.61
CA LYS A 40 90.11 -94.39 -74.22
C LYS A 40 90.07 -92.86 -74.08
N THR A 41 90.82 -92.14 -74.92
CA THR A 41 90.77 -90.66 -74.96
C THR A 41 89.37 -90.17 -75.37
N VAL A 42 88.74 -90.81 -76.35
CA VAL A 42 87.37 -90.48 -76.80
C VAL A 42 86.36 -90.79 -75.70
N GLU A 43 86.49 -91.91 -75.01
CA GLU A 43 85.65 -92.31 -73.87
C GLU A 43 85.79 -91.32 -72.71
N GLU A 44 87.01 -90.94 -72.34
CA GLU A 44 87.29 -89.92 -71.30
C GLU A 44 86.70 -88.55 -71.68
N LEU A 45 86.77 -88.15 -72.96
CA LEU A 45 86.15 -86.92 -73.45
C LEU A 45 84.62 -86.99 -73.47
N LEU A 46 84.04 -88.13 -73.82
CA LEU A 46 82.59 -88.35 -73.78
C LEU A 46 82.07 -88.37 -72.34
N GLU A 47 82.79 -89.04 -71.43
CA GLU A 47 82.48 -89.04 -70.00
C GLU A 47 82.56 -87.61 -69.43
N THR A 48 83.64 -86.89 -69.73
CA THR A 48 83.79 -85.48 -69.36
C THR A 48 82.65 -84.62 -69.94
N GLY A 49 82.27 -84.86 -71.21
CA GLY A 49 81.19 -84.15 -71.87
C GLY A 49 79.81 -84.44 -71.25
N LEU A 50 79.53 -85.69 -70.91
CA LEU A 50 78.28 -86.09 -70.25
C LEU A 50 78.20 -85.51 -68.83
N ILE A 51 79.30 -85.52 -68.07
CA ILE A 51 79.38 -84.86 -66.77
C ILE A 51 79.09 -83.36 -66.91
N GLN A 52 79.73 -82.68 -67.87
CA GLN A 52 79.47 -81.25 -68.10
C GLN A 52 78.01 -80.96 -68.49
N VAL A 53 77.37 -81.83 -69.29
CA VAL A 53 75.95 -81.68 -69.64
C VAL A 53 75.07 -81.90 -68.42
N ALA A 54 75.36 -82.90 -67.59
CA ALA A 54 74.64 -83.13 -66.34
C ALA A 54 74.79 -81.95 -65.38
N THR A 55 76.00 -81.43 -65.19
CA THR A 55 76.24 -80.22 -64.36
C THR A 55 75.50 -79.02 -64.91
N LYS A 56 75.52 -78.78 -66.22
CA LYS A 56 74.77 -77.67 -66.85
C LYS A 56 73.26 -77.84 -66.74
N GLU A 57 72.74 -79.05 -66.81
CA GLU A 57 71.30 -79.32 -66.63
C GLU A 57 70.89 -79.12 -65.17
N GLU A 58 71.73 -79.48 -64.20
CA GLU A 58 71.53 -79.16 -62.78
C GLU A 58 71.52 -77.65 -62.55
N GLU A 59 72.48 -76.90 -63.12
CA GLU A 59 72.52 -75.43 -63.07
C GLU A 59 71.26 -74.81 -63.69
N LEU A 60 70.82 -75.29 -64.86
CA LEU A 60 69.58 -74.81 -65.49
C LEU A 60 68.34 -75.11 -64.63
N ASN A 61 68.28 -76.27 -63.98
CA ASN A 61 67.18 -76.60 -63.09
C ASN A 61 67.20 -75.73 -61.82
N ALA A 62 68.37 -75.44 -61.25
CA ALA A 62 68.52 -74.49 -60.16
C ALA A 62 68.06 -73.08 -60.55
N ILE A 63 68.43 -72.60 -61.75
CA ILE A 63 67.97 -71.31 -62.28
C ILE A 63 66.46 -71.33 -62.53
N ARG A 64 65.88 -72.43 -63.01
CA ARG A 64 64.42 -72.56 -63.19
C ARG A 64 63.68 -72.51 -61.86
N THR A 65 64.16 -73.21 -60.84
CA THR A 65 63.53 -73.19 -59.51
C THR A 65 63.66 -71.81 -58.86
N GLU A 66 64.81 -71.15 -58.99
CA GLU A 66 65.01 -69.78 -58.54
C GLU A 66 64.08 -68.81 -59.28
N ASN A 67 63.99 -68.88 -60.61
CA ASN A 67 63.06 -68.05 -61.39
C ASN A 67 61.59 -68.27 -61.00
N SER A 68 61.21 -69.51 -60.69
CA SER A 68 59.87 -69.83 -60.19
C SER A 68 59.63 -69.20 -58.80
N SER A 69 60.63 -69.26 -57.91
CA SER A 69 60.58 -68.63 -56.58
C SER A 69 60.49 -67.10 -56.69
N LEU A 70 61.36 -66.48 -57.49
CA LEU A 70 61.35 -65.04 -57.75
C LEU A 70 60.03 -64.59 -58.37
N THR A 71 59.45 -65.38 -59.27
CA THR A 71 58.14 -65.07 -59.86
C THR A 71 57.03 -65.04 -58.80
N LYS A 72 57.03 -65.99 -57.85
CA LYS A 72 56.08 -65.98 -56.72
C LYS A 72 56.30 -64.77 -55.81
N GLU A 73 57.55 -64.47 -55.48
CA GLU A 73 57.88 -63.31 -54.63
C GLU A 73 57.45 -61.99 -55.28
N VAL A 74 57.66 -61.84 -56.60
CA VAL A 74 57.18 -60.68 -57.37
C VAL A 74 55.65 -60.59 -57.35
N GLN A 75 54.92 -61.71 -57.44
CA GLN A 75 53.47 -61.72 -57.33
C GLN A 75 52.98 -61.31 -55.93
N ASP A 76 53.61 -61.83 -54.88
CA ASP A 76 53.28 -61.49 -53.49
C ASP A 76 53.57 -60.02 -53.19
N LEU A 77 54.69 -59.47 -53.68
CA LEU A 77 55.01 -58.05 -53.57
C LEU A 77 54.00 -57.18 -54.35
N LYS A 78 53.54 -57.63 -55.51
CA LYS A 78 52.51 -56.93 -56.28
C LYS A 78 51.17 -56.90 -55.56
N ALA A 79 50.76 -58.00 -54.91
CA ALA A 79 49.56 -58.04 -54.09
C ALA A 79 49.67 -57.08 -52.89
N LYS A 80 50.79 -57.12 -52.16
CA LYS A 80 51.07 -56.18 -51.06
C LYS A 80 51.08 -54.71 -51.51
N HIS A 81 51.61 -54.42 -52.70
CA HIS A 81 51.59 -53.07 -53.27
C HIS A 81 50.17 -52.60 -53.59
N ASN A 82 49.31 -53.47 -54.14
CA ASN A 82 47.91 -53.14 -54.38
C ASN A 82 47.14 -52.86 -53.08
N ASP A 83 47.41 -53.61 -52.00
CA ASP A 83 46.83 -53.35 -50.68
C ASP A 83 47.35 -52.03 -50.07
N GLN A 84 48.61 -51.67 -50.34
CA GLN A 84 49.15 -50.37 -49.95
C GLN A 84 48.44 -49.21 -50.69
N VAL A 85 48.08 -49.40 -51.97
CA VAL A 85 47.30 -48.43 -52.75
C VAL A 85 45.88 -48.27 -52.21
N SER A 86 45.25 -49.34 -51.72
CA SER A 86 43.92 -49.25 -51.10
C SER A 86 43.96 -48.51 -49.75
N PHE A 87 45.01 -48.72 -48.94
CA PHE A 87 45.24 -47.95 -47.72
C PHE A 87 45.51 -46.46 -48.02
N ALA A 88 46.24 -46.16 -49.09
CA ALA A 88 46.49 -44.77 -49.51
C ALA A 88 45.17 -44.02 -49.85
N SER A 89 44.21 -44.69 -50.50
CA SER A 89 42.90 -44.12 -50.77
C SER A 89 42.08 -43.85 -49.49
N LEU A 90 42.12 -44.75 -48.51
CA LEU A 90 41.45 -44.53 -47.22
C LEU A 90 42.07 -43.35 -46.46
N VAL A 91 43.40 -43.20 -46.53
CA VAL A 91 44.12 -42.07 -45.92
C VAL A 91 43.74 -40.74 -46.58
N GLU A 92 43.55 -40.70 -47.91
CA GLU A 92 43.05 -39.51 -48.60
C GLU A 92 41.62 -39.15 -48.18
N GLU A 93 40.71 -40.12 -48.08
CA GLU A 93 39.35 -39.86 -47.63
C GLU A 93 39.32 -39.36 -46.18
N LEU A 94 40.12 -39.95 -45.29
CA LEU A 94 40.28 -39.47 -43.91
C LEU A 94 40.83 -38.03 -43.86
N LYS A 95 41.82 -37.69 -44.69
CA LYS A 95 42.34 -36.31 -44.79
C LYS A 95 41.25 -35.33 -45.22
N LYS A 96 40.41 -35.71 -46.19
CA LYS A 96 39.30 -34.89 -46.66
C LYS A 96 38.26 -34.66 -45.56
N VAL A 97 37.89 -35.72 -44.82
CA VAL A 97 36.97 -35.62 -43.68
C VAL A 97 37.56 -34.74 -42.58
N ILE A 98 38.84 -34.90 -42.25
CA ILE A 98 39.52 -34.03 -41.27
C ILE A 98 39.45 -32.57 -41.71
N HIS A 99 39.78 -32.27 -42.97
CA HIS A 99 39.73 -30.89 -43.46
C HIS A 99 38.32 -30.29 -43.43
N GLU A 100 37.29 -31.08 -43.76
CA GLU A 100 35.89 -30.64 -43.64
C GLU A 100 35.50 -30.39 -42.17
N LYS A 101 35.93 -31.27 -41.26
CA LYS A 101 35.69 -31.10 -39.82
C LYS A 101 36.42 -29.88 -39.27
N ASP A 102 37.66 -29.63 -39.66
CA ASP A 102 38.43 -28.45 -39.29
C ASP A 102 37.75 -27.17 -39.78
N GLY A 103 37.19 -27.17 -41.01
CA GLY A 103 36.40 -26.05 -41.53
C GLY A 103 35.13 -25.79 -40.70
N LYS A 104 34.41 -26.84 -40.31
CA LYS A 104 33.24 -26.74 -39.43
C LYS A 104 33.62 -26.24 -38.04
N ILE A 105 34.74 -26.70 -37.48
CA ILE A 105 35.26 -26.25 -36.18
C ILE A 105 35.53 -24.75 -36.24
N LYS A 106 36.25 -24.26 -37.26
CA LYS A 106 36.50 -22.83 -37.43
C LYS A 106 35.21 -22.00 -37.53
N SER A 107 34.23 -22.49 -38.28
CA SER A 107 32.94 -21.80 -38.40
C SER A 107 32.19 -21.71 -37.05
N VAL A 108 32.28 -22.75 -36.22
CA VAL A 108 31.69 -22.76 -34.88
C VAL A 108 32.48 -21.85 -33.92
N GLU A 109 33.81 -21.82 -34.01
CA GLU A 109 34.66 -20.91 -33.23
C GLU A 109 34.33 -19.45 -33.54
N GLU A 110 34.21 -19.07 -34.81
CA GLU A 110 33.82 -17.71 -35.23
C GLU A 110 32.42 -17.32 -34.72
N LEU A 111 31.45 -18.26 -34.76
CA LEU A 111 30.11 -18.04 -34.21
C LEU A 111 30.13 -17.87 -32.69
N LEU A 112 30.92 -18.68 -31.97
CA LEU A 112 31.10 -18.56 -30.52
C LEU A 112 31.74 -17.23 -30.14
N GLU A 113 32.73 -16.77 -30.89
CA GLU A 113 33.39 -15.47 -30.64
C GLU A 113 32.43 -14.29 -30.90
N ALA A 114 31.60 -14.36 -31.95
CA ALA A 114 30.55 -13.38 -32.19
C ALA A 114 29.50 -13.35 -31.06
N GLU A 115 29.10 -14.52 -30.53
CA GLU A 115 28.18 -14.58 -29.39
C GLU A 115 28.83 -14.09 -28.09
N LEU A 116 30.12 -14.35 -27.85
CA LEU A 116 30.85 -13.79 -26.71
C LEU A 116 30.86 -12.25 -26.76
N LEU A 117 31.07 -11.66 -27.94
CA LEU A 117 30.97 -10.21 -28.12
C LEU A 117 29.56 -9.68 -27.83
N LYS A 118 28.51 -10.38 -28.27
CA LYS A 118 27.12 -10.02 -27.96
C LYS A 118 26.82 -10.10 -26.47
N VAL A 119 27.26 -11.16 -25.79
CA VAL A 119 27.12 -11.32 -24.34
C VAL A 119 27.85 -10.20 -23.60
N THR A 120 29.07 -9.88 -24.00
CA THR A 120 29.84 -8.78 -23.40
C THR A 120 29.13 -7.43 -23.56
N ASN A 121 28.54 -7.15 -24.71
CA ASN A 121 27.76 -5.93 -24.94
C ASN A 121 26.48 -5.88 -24.09
N LYS A 122 25.77 -7.01 -23.97
CA LYS A 122 24.59 -7.15 -23.10
C LYS A 122 24.94 -6.96 -21.62
N GLU A 123 26.08 -7.51 -21.18
CA GLU A 123 26.57 -7.34 -19.81
C GLU A 123 26.85 -5.87 -19.50
N LYS A 124 27.48 -5.15 -20.44
CA LYS A 124 27.70 -3.71 -20.28
C LYS A 124 26.39 -2.93 -20.16
N THR A 125 25.39 -3.25 -20.98
CA THR A 125 24.06 -2.59 -20.90
C THR A 125 23.35 -2.90 -19.59
N ILE A 126 23.46 -4.13 -19.09
CA ILE A 126 22.94 -4.50 -17.76
C ILE A 126 23.65 -3.71 -16.66
N GLN A 127 24.97 -3.52 -16.76
CA GLN A 127 25.74 -2.75 -15.80
C GLN A 127 25.33 -1.26 -15.80
N ASP A 128 25.12 -0.67 -16.97
CA ASP A 128 24.66 0.71 -17.11
C ASP A 128 23.24 0.89 -16.50
N LEU A 129 22.30 0.00 -16.83
CA LEU A 129 20.96 0.00 -16.24
C LEU A 129 20.98 -0.20 -14.72
N LYS A 130 21.90 -1.02 -14.21
CA LYS A 130 22.07 -1.21 -12.76
C LYS A 130 22.51 0.07 -12.06
N GLN A 131 23.38 0.86 -12.68
CA GLN A 131 23.80 2.17 -12.14
C GLN A 131 22.64 3.16 -12.14
N GLU A 132 21.84 3.19 -13.21
CA GLU A 132 20.64 4.04 -13.31
C GLU A 132 19.59 3.69 -12.25
N ILE A 133 19.34 2.40 -12.01
CA ILE A 133 18.43 1.95 -10.93
C ILE A 133 18.92 2.42 -9.56
N GLU A 134 20.23 2.40 -9.31
CA GLU A 134 20.78 2.83 -8.03
C GLU A 134 20.69 4.35 -7.85
N ALA A 135 20.94 5.13 -8.90
CA ALA A 135 20.73 6.58 -8.91
C ALA A 135 19.26 6.96 -8.66
N LEU A 136 18.33 6.29 -9.34
CA LEU A 136 16.89 6.51 -9.14
C LEU A 136 16.43 6.16 -7.71
N LYS A 137 17.00 5.10 -7.11
CA LYS A 137 16.71 4.78 -5.70
C LYS A 137 17.17 5.89 -4.75
N GLU A 138 18.35 6.47 -5.00
CA GLU A 138 18.86 7.59 -4.20
C GLU A 138 17.95 8.82 -4.34
N GLU A 139 17.49 9.13 -5.56
CA GLU A 139 16.55 10.22 -5.82
C GLU A 139 15.18 10.00 -5.14
N ILE A 140 14.65 8.78 -5.17
CA ILE A 140 13.44 8.39 -4.42
C ILE A 140 13.67 8.55 -2.91
N GLY A 141 14.84 8.19 -2.39
CA GLY A 141 15.19 8.40 -0.98
C GLY A 141 15.21 9.88 -0.58
N ASN A 142 15.84 10.72 -1.41
CA ASN A 142 15.93 12.16 -1.19
C ASN A 142 14.56 12.84 -1.24
N THR A 143 13.72 12.50 -2.23
CA THR A 143 12.35 13.04 -2.33
C THR A 143 11.46 12.61 -1.17
N GLN A 144 11.64 11.41 -0.62
CA GLN A 144 10.95 11.00 0.60
C GLN A 144 11.39 11.80 1.83
N LEU A 145 12.69 12.09 1.97
CA LEU A 145 13.20 12.93 3.06
C LEU A 145 12.65 14.36 2.95
N GLU A 146 12.62 14.93 1.75
CA GLU A 146 12.04 16.25 1.49
C GLU A 146 10.53 16.28 1.79
N LYS A 147 9.79 15.22 1.43
CA LYS A 147 8.38 15.07 1.80
C LYS A 147 8.18 15.02 3.32
N ALA A 148 9.04 14.32 4.05
CA ALA A 148 8.99 14.28 5.52
C ALA A 148 9.25 15.67 6.13
N GLN A 149 10.20 16.43 5.57
CA GLN A 149 10.45 17.82 5.97
C GLN A 149 9.25 18.72 5.66
N GLN A 150 8.62 18.57 4.49
CA GLN A 150 7.42 19.32 4.12
C GLN A 150 6.25 19.06 5.08
N LEU A 151 6.06 17.81 5.51
CA LEU A 151 5.03 17.45 6.51
C LEU A 151 5.31 18.12 7.87
N SER A 152 6.58 18.17 8.29
CA SER A 152 6.98 18.87 9.52
C SER A 152 6.69 20.37 9.44
N ILE A 153 7.05 21.03 8.33
CA ILE A 153 6.76 22.45 8.09
C ILE A 153 5.24 22.69 8.08
N THR A 154 4.48 21.81 7.43
CA THR A 154 3.01 21.91 7.38
C THR A 154 2.40 21.85 8.78
N SER A 155 2.90 20.96 9.65
CA SER A 155 2.46 20.90 11.05
C SER A 155 2.75 22.18 11.82
N GLN A 156 3.96 22.76 11.65
CA GLN A 156 4.32 24.03 12.29
C GLN A 156 3.43 25.19 11.81
N VAL A 157 3.15 25.25 10.50
CA VAL A 157 2.24 26.26 9.94
C VAL A 157 0.83 26.11 10.51
N GLN A 158 0.33 24.87 10.69
CA GLN A 158 -0.97 24.62 11.28
C GLN A 158 -1.03 25.07 12.76
N GLU A 159 0.02 24.80 13.54
CA GLU A 159 0.12 25.28 14.93
C GLU A 159 0.11 26.81 15.00
N LEU A 160 0.89 27.48 14.14
CA LEU A 160 0.91 28.93 14.05
C LEU A 160 -0.44 29.52 13.65
N GLN A 161 -1.16 28.90 12.71
CA GLN A 161 -2.52 29.30 12.33
C GLN A 161 -3.49 29.18 13.50
N ASN A 162 -3.43 28.10 14.27
CA ASN A 162 -4.29 27.91 15.45
C ASN A 162 -4.00 28.96 16.54
N LEU A 163 -2.72 29.26 16.78
CA LEU A 163 -2.29 30.34 17.68
C LEU A 163 -2.79 31.71 17.22
N LEU A 164 -2.69 32.01 15.92
CA LEU A 164 -3.16 33.26 15.34
C LEU A 164 -4.67 33.41 15.50
N LYS A 165 -5.44 32.36 15.22
CA LYS A 165 -6.90 32.33 15.40
C LYS A 165 -7.29 32.55 16.87
N GLY A 166 -6.60 31.90 17.81
CA GLY A 166 -6.82 32.13 19.24
C GLY A 166 -6.52 33.57 19.66
N LYS A 167 -5.50 34.20 19.07
CA LYS A 167 -5.20 35.63 19.30
C LYS A 167 -6.24 36.56 18.69
N GLU A 168 -6.79 36.21 17.53
CA GLU A 168 -7.89 36.94 16.90
C GLU A 168 -9.18 36.89 17.73
N GLU A 169 -9.52 35.73 18.28
CA GLU A 169 -10.66 35.56 19.19
C GLU A 169 -10.47 36.37 20.50
N GLN A 170 -9.26 36.37 21.07
CA GLN A 170 -8.91 37.22 22.20
C GLN A 170 -9.04 38.71 21.87
N MET A 171 -8.56 39.13 20.70
CA MET A 171 -8.67 40.52 20.24
C MET A 171 -10.11 40.95 20.04
N ASN A 172 -10.96 40.10 19.47
CA ASN A 172 -12.39 40.36 19.30
C ASN A 172 -13.10 40.50 20.66
N THR A 173 -12.76 39.64 21.63
CA THR A 173 -13.28 39.72 23.00
C THR A 173 -12.83 41.01 23.69
N MET A 174 -11.56 41.39 23.53
CA MET A 174 -11.06 42.65 24.10
C MET A 174 -11.73 43.86 23.45
N LYS A 175 -11.99 43.80 22.14
CA LYS A 175 -12.72 44.85 21.41
C LYS A 175 -14.13 45.04 21.95
N THR A 176 -14.90 43.97 22.15
CA THR A 176 -16.26 44.08 22.70
C THR A 176 -16.26 44.66 24.12
N VAL A 177 -15.30 44.26 24.96
CA VAL A 177 -15.15 44.82 26.32
C VAL A 177 -14.80 46.31 26.28
N LEU A 178 -13.95 46.74 25.35
CA LEU A 178 -13.63 48.17 25.18
C LEU A 178 -14.86 48.96 24.72
N GLU A 179 -15.65 48.44 23.78
CA GLU A 179 -16.90 49.07 23.34
C GLU A 179 -17.95 49.19 24.45
N GLU A 180 -18.05 48.21 25.36
CA GLU A 180 -18.88 48.29 26.57
C GLU A 180 -18.36 49.34 27.54
N ASN A 181 -17.06 49.35 27.83
CA ASN A 181 -16.44 50.36 28.70
C ASN A 181 -16.63 51.78 28.15
N GLU A 182 -16.54 51.99 26.83
CA GLU A 182 -16.82 53.29 26.21
C GLU A 182 -18.27 53.73 26.45
N LYS A 183 -19.25 52.82 26.33
CA LYS A 183 -20.66 53.10 26.63
C LYS A 183 -20.86 53.44 28.11
N ASP A 184 -20.22 52.71 29.01
CA ASP A 184 -20.29 52.96 30.46
C ASP A 184 -19.67 54.31 30.84
N LEU A 185 -18.52 54.64 30.26
CA LEU A 185 -17.89 55.96 30.44
C LEU A 185 -18.79 57.07 29.91
N ALA A 186 -19.43 56.89 28.76
CA ALA A 186 -20.38 57.87 28.21
C ALA A 186 -21.59 58.05 29.14
N ASN A 187 -22.15 56.96 29.68
CA ASN A 187 -23.25 57.01 30.64
C ASN A 187 -22.85 57.72 31.94
N ARG A 188 -21.66 57.42 32.46
CA ARG A 188 -21.12 58.07 33.67
C ARG A 188 -20.80 59.54 33.44
N GLY A 189 -20.38 59.90 32.23
CA GLY A 189 -20.21 61.29 31.79
C GLY A 189 -21.54 62.05 31.83
N LYS A 190 -22.64 61.47 31.32
CA LYS A 190 -23.98 62.06 31.41
C LYS A 190 -24.42 62.27 32.86
N TRP A 191 -24.27 61.25 33.70
CA TRP A 191 -24.62 61.36 35.13
C TRP A 191 -23.83 62.45 35.87
N LEU A 192 -22.53 62.59 35.56
CA LEU A 192 -21.72 63.69 36.10
C LEU A 192 -22.20 65.05 35.60
N GLN A 193 -22.64 65.14 34.35
CA GLN A 193 -23.21 66.38 33.80
C GLN A 193 -24.54 66.73 34.50
N ASP A 194 -25.45 65.77 34.67
CA ASP A 194 -26.71 65.97 35.39
C ASP A 194 -26.46 66.45 36.83
N LEU A 195 -25.52 65.82 37.54
CA LEU A 195 -25.09 66.25 38.88
C LEU A 195 -24.48 67.66 38.89
N GLN A 196 -23.76 68.03 37.84
CA GLN A 196 -23.16 69.36 37.73
C GLN A 196 -24.25 70.42 37.51
N GLU A 197 -25.25 70.13 36.68
CA GLU A 197 -26.42 70.98 36.47
C GLU A 197 -27.25 71.13 37.75
N GLU A 198 -27.48 70.04 38.49
CA GLU A 198 -28.15 70.08 39.80
C GLU A 198 -27.37 70.93 40.81
N ASN A 199 -26.05 70.74 40.92
CA ASN A 199 -25.22 71.55 41.81
C ASN A 199 -25.23 73.04 41.43
N GLN A 200 -25.28 73.38 40.14
CA GLN A 200 -25.43 74.77 39.71
C GLN A 200 -26.80 75.34 40.10
N SER A 201 -27.86 74.55 39.94
CA SER A 201 -29.22 74.92 40.36
C SER A 201 -29.30 75.14 41.87
N LEU A 202 -28.79 74.20 42.67
CA LEU A 202 -28.74 74.32 44.14
C LEU A 202 -27.92 75.54 44.57
N LYS A 203 -26.78 75.80 43.93
CA LYS A 203 -25.97 76.99 44.20
C LYS A 203 -26.73 78.27 43.90
N ALA A 204 -27.49 78.32 42.80
CA ALA A 204 -28.33 79.47 42.47
C ALA A 204 -29.47 79.65 43.51
N HIS A 205 -30.11 78.55 43.93
CA HIS A 205 -31.15 78.58 44.95
C HIS A 205 -30.64 79.11 46.30
N VAL A 206 -29.47 78.63 46.75
CA VAL A 206 -28.82 79.12 47.98
C VAL A 206 -28.48 80.61 47.86
N GLN A 207 -28.00 81.08 46.70
CA GLN A 207 -27.75 82.52 46.49
C GLN A 207 -29.05 83.35 46.55
N GLU A 208 -30.15 82.83 46.03
CA GLU A 208 -31.46 83.49 46.10
C GLU A 208 -32.03 83.52 47.52
N GLU A 209 -31.92 82.44 48.29
CA GLU A 209 -32.30 82.44 49.71
C GLU A 209 -31.46 83.42 50.53
N VAL A 210 -30.15 83.49 50.30
CA VAL A 210 -29.28 84.47 50.97
C VAL A 210 -29.71 85.91 50.60
N ALA A 211 -30.03 86.17 49.34
CA ALA A 211 -30.53 87.48 48.91
C ALA A 211 -31.87 87.82 49.58
N GLN A 212 -32.81 86.87 49.65
CA GLN A 212 -34.09 87.05 50.34
C GLN A 212 -33.91 87.28 51.85
N HIS A 213 -33.02 86.52 52.50
CA HIS A 213 -32.69 86.70 53.91
C HIS A 213 -32.16 88.10 54.18
N ASN A 214 -31.17 88.55 53.40
CA ASN A 214 -30.59 89.89 53.53
C ASN A 214 -31.65 91.00 53.34
N LEU A 215 -32.60 90.82 52.41
CA LEU A 215 -33.70 91.77 52.19
C LEU A 215 -34.69 91.80 53.37
N LYS A 216 -34.98 90.64 53.95
CA LYS A 216 -35.86 90.49 55.11
C LYS A 216 -35.23 91.08 56.37
N GLU A 217 -33.93 90.88 56.54
CA GLU A 217 -33.13 91.47 57.62
C GLU A 217 -33.14 93.00 57.55
N ALA A 218 -32.95 93.57 56.34
CA ALA A 218 -33.07 95.01 56.09
C ALA A 218 -34.47 95.56 56.39
N CYS A 219 -35.55 94.87 55.99
CA CYS A 219 -36.93 95.25 56.32
C CYS A 219 -37.20 95.20 57.83
N SER A 220 -36.69 94.19 58.54
CA SER A 220 -36.84 94.11 59.99
C SER A 220 -36.04 95.19 60.74
N ALA A 221 -34.86 95.56 60.24
CA ALA A 221 -34.07 96.66 60.78
C ALA A 221 -34.81 98.00 60.64
N SER A 222 -35.40 98.27 59.48
CA SER A 222 -36.23 99.47 59.27
C SER A 222 -37.46 99.51 60.18
N ARG A 223 -38.12 98.36 60.40
CA ARG A 223 -39.26 98.26 61.31
C ARG A 223 -38.87 98.44 62.79
N LEU A 224 -37.66 98.02 63.17
CA LEU A 224 -37.11 98.28 64.51
C LEU A 224 -36.85 99.78 64.71
N GLU A 225 -36.29 100.46 63.71
CA GLU A 225 -36.06 101.90 63.75
C GLU A 225 -37.38 102.68 63.88
N GLU A 226 -38.42 102.29 63.12
CA GLU A 226 -39.78 102.84 63.29
C GLU A 226 -40.31 102.62 64.71
N LEU A 227 -40.24 101.40 65.25
CA LEU A 227 -40.72 101.11 66.60
C LEU A 227 -39.96 101.89 67.68
N GLU A 228 -38.67 102.14 67.49
CA GLU A 228 -37.85 102.96 68.40
C GLU A 228 -38.32 104.42 68.42
N THR A 229 -38.68 104.99 67.26
CA THR A 229 -39.26 106.35 67.20
C THR A 229 -40.61 106.44 67.92
N VAL A 230 -41.48 105.44 67.72
CA VAL A 230 -42.79 105.37 68.39
C VAL A 230 -42.65 105.20 69.89
N LEU A 231 -41.72 104.37 70.36
CA LEU A 231 -41.43 104.23 71.79
C LEU A 231 -41.01 105.55 72.42
N LYS A 232 -40.14 106.31 71.75
CA LYS A 232 -39.69 107.63 72.22
C LYS A 232 -40.84 108.64 72.28
N GLU A 233 -41.75 108.60 71.33
CA GLU A 233 -42.97 109.42 71.34
C GLU A 233 -43.90 109.03 72.50
N LYS A 234 -44.13 107.72 72.71
CA LYS A 234 -44.96 107.21 73.81
C LYS A 234 -44.36 107.52 75.17
N GLU A 235 -43.04 107.51 75.32
CA GLU A 235 -42.38 107.93 76.56
C GLU A 235 -42.63 109.42 76.87
N ASN A 236 -42.55 110.29 75.86
CA ASN A 236 -42.87 111.72 76.03
C ASN A 236 -44.36 111.94 76.36
N GLU A 237 -45.24 111.13 75.79
CA GLU A 237 -46.67 111.12 76.09
C GLU A 237 -46.95 110.66 77.53
N MET A 238 -46.21 109.66 78.01
CA MET A 238 -46.29 109.18 79.38
C MET A 238 -45.83 110.24 80.38
N LYS A 239 -44.73 110.95 80.09
CA LYS A 239 -44.28 112.11 80.90
C LYS A 239 -45.35 113.20 80.98
N ARG A 240 -46.10 113.45 79.89
CA ARG A 240 -47.26 114.37 79.90
C ARG A 240 -48.37 113.85 80.81
N VAL A 241 -48.77 112.57 80.69
CA VAL A 241 -49.82 111.97 81.54
C VAL A 241 -49.42 111.97 83.02
N GLU A 242 -48.15 111.69 83.34
CA GLU A 242 -47.64 111.71 84.71
C GLU A 242 -47.75 113.10 85.35
N SER A 243 -47.52 114.17 84.58
CA SER A 243 -47.73 115.55 85.06
C SER A 243 -49.20 115.86 85.36
N VAL A 244 -50.12 115.37 84.52
CA VAL A 244 -51.57 115.52 84.73
C VAL A 244 -52.05 114.74 85.95
N LEU A 245 -51.50 113.55 86.20
CA LEU A 245 -51.85 112.77 87.40
C LEU A 245 -51.43 113.49 88.69
N LYS A 246 -50.24 114.11 88.73
CA LYS A 246 -49.81 114.92 89.88
C LYS A 246 -50.74 116.09 90.19
N GLU A 247 -51.26 116.75 89.15
CA GLU A 247 -52.27 117.81 89.30
C GLU A 247 -53.58 117.26 89.90
N ARG A 248 -54.07 116.13 89.36
CA ARG A 248 -55.28 115.46 89.87
C ARG A 248 -55.14 114.96 91.30
N GLU A 249 -53.96 114.50 91.69
CA GLU A 249 -53.68 114.05 93.06
C GLU A 249 -53.78 115.22 94.05
N SER A 250 -53.35 116.42 93.65
CA SER A 250 -53.53 117.65 94.44
C SER A 250 -55.01 118.06 94.55
N ASP A 251 -55.78 117.94 93.46
CA ASP A 251 -57.23 118.19 93.44
C ASP A 251 -57.99 117.21 94.36
N ILE A 252 -57.65 115.92 94.33
CA ILE A 252 -58.29 114.89 95.15
C ILE A 252 -58.01 115.15 96.63
N SER A 253 -56.80 115.59 97.00
CA SER A 253 -56.47 115.95 98.39
C SER A 253 -57.36 117.08 98.92
N SER A 254 -57.75 118.04 98.07
CA SER A 254 -58.71 119.10 98.44
C SER A 254 -60.13 118.57 98.62
N LYS A 255 -60.58 117.66 97.74
CA LYS A 255 -61.92 117.06 97.80
C LYS A 255 -62.10 116.11 98.98
N THR A 256 -61.05 115.43 99.44
CA THR A 256 -61.09 114.56 100.63
C THR A 256 -61.42 115.33 101.92
N LYS A 257 -61.12 116.63 102.01
CA LYS A 257 -61.51 117.47 103.17
C LYS A 257 -63.01 117.80 103.19
N LEU A 258 -63.65 117.99 102.03
CA LEU A 258 -65.10 118.24 101.94
C LEU A 258 -65.95 116.99 102.26
N LEU A 259 -65.42 115.79 101.99
CA LEU A 259 -66.11 114.51 102.21
C LEU A 259 -66.25 114.13 103.69
N GLN A 260 -65.44 114.71 104.58
CA GLN A 260 -65.52 114.46 106.03
C GLN A 260 -66.76 115.12 106.66
N GLU A 261 -67.26 116.22 106.10
CA GLU A 261 -68.50 116.91 106.54
C GLU A 261 -69.77 116.18 106.06
N VAL A 262 -69.71 115.53 104.90
CA VAL A 262 -70.80 114.67 104.35
C VAL A 262 -70.91 113.33 105.12
N GLN A 263 -69.84 112.91 105.81
CA GLN A 263 -69.78 111.64 106.53
C GLN A 263 -70.53 111.66 107.89
N ASP A 264 -70.76 112.85 108.46
CA ASP A 264 -71.61 113.02 109.66
C ASP A 264 -73.11 113.02 109.32
N GLU A 265 -73.49 113.44 108.10
CA GLU A 265 -74.87 113.37 107.59
C GLU A 265 -75.26 111.94 107.15
N ASN A 266 -74.29 111.13 106.72
CA ASN A 266 -74.53 109.75 106.24
C ASN A 266 -74.83 108.72 107.36
N LYS A 267 -74.64 109.06 108.64
CA LYS A 267 -75.14 108.23 109.76
C LYS A 267 -76.66 108.24 109.86
N LEU A 268 -77.32 109.28 109.36
CA LEU A 268 -78.78 109.46 109.40
C LEU A 268 -79.52 108.69 108.29
N PHE A 269 -78.85 108.35 107.19
CA PHE A 269 -79.42 107.62 106.04
C PHE A 269 -79.17 106.11 106.03
N LYS A 270 -78.32 105.61 106.93
CA LYS A 270 -78.00 104.18 107.05
C LYS A 270 -79.13 103.32 107.62
N SER A 271 -80.25 103.93 108.01
CA SER A 271 -81.43 103.25 108.56
C SER A 271 -82.47 102.84 107.51
N GLN A 272 -82.29 103.17 106.22
CA GLN A 272 -83.39 103.01 105.23
C GLN A 272 -83.11 102.13 104.01
N ILE A 273 -81.89 101.64 103.78
CA ILE A 273 -81.60 100.89 102.54
C ILE A 273 -80.82 99.62 102.85
N GLU A 274 -81.53 98.56 103.24
CA GLU A 274 -81.08 97.17 103.06
C GLU A 274 -82.29 96.23 103.01
N GLN A 275 -83.08 96.36 101.93
CA GLN A 275 -84.08 95.38 101.52
C GLN A 275 -83.88 95.07 100.02
N LEU A 276 -83.14 93.97 99.76
CA LEU A 276 -83.21 93.05 98.60
C LEU A 276 -82.57 93.49 97.25
N LYS A 277 -82.01 92.62 96.36
CA LYS A 277 -81.44 91.24 96.36
C LYS A 277 -80.98 90.89 94.89
N GLN A 278 -80.34 89.73 94.68
CA GLN A 278 -79.55 89.16 93.53
C GLN A 278 -80.26 88.37 92.35
N GLN A 279 -79.50 88.09 91.25
CA GLN A 279 -79.16 86.79 90.52
C GLN A 279 -79.74 86.27 89.12
N ALA A 280 -78.81 85.87 88.16
CA ALA A 280 -78.53 84.58 87.37
C ALA A 280 -79.16 83.97 86.01
N SER A 281 -78.27 83.47 85.05
CA SER A 281 -78.05 82.16 84.23
C SER A 281 -78.75 81.53 82.90
N SER A 282 -77.97 80.76 82.02
CA SER A 282 -78.16 79.41 81.24
C SER A 282 -78.09 79.17 79.63
N PHE A 283 -78.23 77.90 79.02
CA PHE A 283 -77.47 77.06 77.92
C PHE A 283 -78.18 76.30 76.65
N SER A 284 -77.45 75.61 75.63
CA SER A 284 -77.58 74.17 74.99
C SER A 284 -77.38 73.77 73.41
N SER A 285 -77.05 72.46 72.98
CA SER A 285 -77.57 71.55 71.82
C SER A 285 -76.73 70.28 71.25
N TYR A 286 -77.33 69.22 70.58
CA TYR A 286 -76.82 67.87 70.04
C TYR A 286 -77.62 67.28 68.79
N GLU A 287 -77.05 67.01 67.58
CA GLU A 287 -77.81 66.41 66.41
C GLU A 287 -77.02 65.57 65.34
N GLU A 288 -75.69 65.33 65.43
CA GLU A 288 -74.89 64.89 64.26
C GLU A 288 -74.63 63.35 64.09
N LEU A 289 -75.17 62.48 64.96
CA LEU A 289 -74.70 61.08 65.07
C LEU A 289 -75.43 60.02 64.22
N LEU A 290 -76.56 60.35 63.57
CA LEU A 290 -77.46 59.34 62.96
C LEU A 290 -77.14 58.94 61.51
N LYS A 291 -76.20 59.60 60.82
CA LYS A 291 -75.97 59.40 59.38
C LYS A 291 -74.93 58.33 59.02
N VAL A 292 -73.99 58.03 59.93
CA VAL A 292 -72.81 57.17 59.65
C VAL A 292 -73.12 55.67 59.68
N ILE A 293 -74.24 55.26 60.29
CA ILE A 293 -74.53 53.83 60.54
C ILE A 293 -75.08 53.10 59.29
N SER A 294 -75.78 53.81 58.40
CA SER A 294 -76.46 53.21 57.23
C SER A 294 -75.53 52.75 56.09
N GLU A 295 -74.32 53.29 55.98
CA GLU A 295 -73.40 53.00 54.86
C GLU A 295 -72.61 51.70 55.06
N ARG A 296 -72.39 51.28 56.31
CA ARG A 296 -71.57 50.10 56.64
C ARG A 296 -72.29 48.76 56.47
N GLU A 297 -73.62 48.72 56.41
CA GLU A 297 -74.39 47.47 56.31
C GLU A 297 -74.47 46.90 54.88
N LYS A 298 -74.27 47.73 53.84
CA LYS A 298 -74.34 47.30 52.42
C LYS A 298 -73.08 46.58 51.90
N GLU A 299 -71.91 46.88 52.46
CA GLU A 299 -70.64 46.23 52.06
C GLU A 299 -70.55 44.78 52.55
N ILE A 300 -71.16 44.46 53.69
CA ILE A 300 -71.11 43.12 54.30
C ILE A 300 -71.88 42.10 53.45
N THR A 301 -72.98 42.49 52.82
CA THR A 301 -73.77 41.60 51.95
C THR A 301 -73.08 41.22 50.63
N GLY A 302 -72.14 42.05 50.13
CA GLY A 302 -71.41 41.76 48.88
C GLY A 302 -70.35 40.68 49.04
N LEU A 303 -69.58 40.75 50.15
CA LEU A 303 -68.51 39.79 50.45
C LEU A 303 -69.04 38.38 50.78
N GLN A 304 -70.27 38.28 51.30
CA GLN A 304 -70.88 36.99 51.64
C GLN A 304 -71.16 36.12 50.39
N ASN A 305 -71.63 36.73 49.29
CA ASN A 305 -71.97 36.02 48.05
C ASN A 305 -70.74 35.50 47.28
N GLU A 306 -69.60 36.19 47.40
CA GLU A 306 -68.35 35.80 46.74
C GLU A 306 -67.70 34.58 47.40
N ILE A 307 -67.84 34.46 48.73
CA ILE A 307 -67.37 33.30 49.50
C ILE A 307 -68.13 32.02 49.11
N ASP A 308 -69.45 32.10 48.94
CA ASP A 308 -70.26 30.94 48.57
C ASP A 308 -69.94 30.45 47.15
N SER A 309 -69.70 31.36 46.20
CA SER A 309 -69.35 30.99 44.82
C SER A 309 -67.97 30.33 44.69
N LEU A 310 -67.00 30.71 45.53
CA LEU A 310 -65.67 30.09 45.56
C LEU A 310 -65.68 28.68 46.19
N LYS A 311 -66.60 28.44 47.13
CA LYS A 311 -66.75 27.15 47.81
C LYS A 311 -67.25 26.05 46.87
N ASP A 312 -68.22 26.36 46.02
CA ASP A 312 -68.76 25.42 45.03
C ASP A 312 -67.72 25.02 43.96
N ALA A 313 -66.84 25.94 43.57
CA ALA A 313 -65.77 25.68 42.60
C ALA A 313 -64.70 24.70 43.14
N VAL A 314 -64.38 24.80 44.44
CA VAL A 314 -63.42 23.91 45.11
C VAL A 314 -63.99 22.49 45.25
N GLU A 315 -65.27 22.37 45.62
CA GLU A 315 -65.94 21.07 45.74
C GLU A 315 -66.03 20.34 44.39
N HIS A 316 -66.30 21.09 43.32
CA HIS A 316 -66.31 20.56 41.95
C HIS A 316 -64.93 20.03 41.50
N GLN A 317 -63.83 20.72 41.83
CA GLN A 317 -62.47 20.23 41.52
C GLN A 317 -62.09 18.99 42.33
N ARG A 318 -62.51 18.91 43.59
CA ARG A 318 -62.25 17.73 44.44
C ARG A 318 -62.87 16.47 43.85
N LYS A 319 -64.12 16.56 43.37
CA LYS A 319 -64.82 15.43 42.72
C LYS A 319 -64.11 14.98 41.44
N LYS A 320 -63.73 15.93 40.58
CA LYS A 320 -63.01 15.64 39.33
C LYS A 320 -61.64 14.99 39.56
N ASN A 321 -60.93 15.36 40.63
CA ASN A 321 -59.64 14.76 40.94
C ASN A 321 -59.78 13.31 41.44
N ASN A 322 -60.84 13.03 42.20
CA ASN A 322 -61.14 11.67 42.68
C ASN A 322 -61.51 10.71 41.53
N GLU A 323 -62.25 11.19 40.53
CA GLU A 323 -62.58 10.42 39.32
C GLU A 323 -61.35 10.11 38.46
N ARG A 324 -60.39 11.05 38.35
CA ARG A 324 -59.11 10.81 37.65
C ARG A 324 -58.26 9.76 38.35
N GLN A 325 -58.19 9.81 39.69
CA GLN A 325 -57.43 8.84 40.47
C GLN A 325 -57.95 7.41 40.27
N GLN A 326 -59.27 7.22 40.29
CA GLN A 326 -59.89 5.92 40.02
C GLN A 326 -59.58 5.41 38.61
N HIS A 327 -59.51 6.31 37.61
CA HIS A 327 -59.20 5.91 36.24
C HIS A 327 -57.74 5.43 36.06
N VAL A 328 -56.79 6.07 36.75
CA VAL A 328 -55.37 5.66 36.73
C VAL A 328 -55.20 4.26 37.35
N GLU A 329 -55.82 4.01 38.51
CA GLU A 329 -55.74 2.71 39.18
C GLU A 329 -56.34 1.57 38.33
N ALA A 330 -57.41 1.85 37.58
CA ALA A 330 -58.00 0.88 36.66
C ALA A 330 -57.05 0.51 35.50
N ILE A 331 -56.38 1.49 34.89
CA ILE A 331 -55.42 1.27 33.79
C ILE A 331 -54.19 0.50 34.28
N GLU A 332 -53.69 0.82 35.48
CA GLU A 332 -52.55 0.12 36.09
C GLU A 332 -52.86 -1.37 36.33
N LEU A 333 -54.06 -1.71 36.79
CA LEU A 333 -54.50 -3.09 36.97
C LEU A 333 -54.60 -3.83 35.63
N GLU A 334 -55.18 -3.21 34.60
CA GLU A 334 -55.31 -3.80 33.28
C GLU A 334 -53.94 -4.11 32.65
N ALA A 335 -52.99 -3.17 32.74
CA ALA A 335 -51.63 -3.36 32.26
C ALA A 335 -50.89 -4.51 32.96
N LYS A 336 -51.06 -4.67 34.29
CA LYS A 336 -50.51 -5.79 35.06
C LYS A 336 -51.05 -7.14 34.56
N GLU A 337 -52.36 -7.22 34.29
CA GLU A 337 -53.00 -8.45 33.83
C GLU A 337 -52.60 -8.83 32.39
N VAL A 338 -52.45 -7.86 31.49
CA VAL A 338 -51.94 -8.11 30.13
C VAL A 338 -50.51 -8.66 30.16
N LEU A 339 -49.62 -8.07 30.96
CA LEU A 339 -48.22 -8.52 31.08
C LEU A 339 -48.10 -9.92 31.68
N LYS A 340 -48.91 -10.25 32.69
CA LYS A 340 -48.98 -11.63 33.23
C LYS A 340 -49.45 -12.64 32.18
N LYS A 341 -50.40 -12.28 31.32
CA LYS A 341 -50.88 -13.16 30.24
C LYS A 341 -49.82 -13.41 29.16
N LEU A 342 -49.05 -12.39 28.79
CA LEU A 342 -48.01 -12.50 27.76
C LEU A 342 -46.78 -13.28 28.24
N PHE A 343 -46.48 -13.25 29.55
CA PHE A 343 -45.29 -13.89 30.12
C PHE A 343 -45.61 -14.77 31.35
N PRO A 344 -46.31 -15.90 31.16
CA PRO A 344 -46.79 -16.74 32.27
C PRO A 344 -45.66 -17.42 33.08
N LYS A 345 -44.43 -17.45 32.56
CA LYS A 345 -43.25 -18.00 33.26
C LYS A 345 -42.60 -17.01 34.23
N VAL A 346 -43.00 -15.74 34.21
CA VAL A 346 -42.40 -14.66 35.00
C VAL A 346 -43.28 -14.37 36.22
N SER A 347 -42.83 -14.78 37.42
CA SER A 347 -43.61 -14.65 38.66
C SER A 347 -43.13 -13.47 39.52
N VAL A 348 -44.05 -12.57 39.88
CA VAL A 348 -43.81 -11.37 40.71
C VAL A 348 -44.95 -11.17 41.74
N PRO A 349 -44.66 -10.85 43.02
CA PRO A 349 -45.67 -10.61 44.07
C PRO A 349 -46.68 -9.50 43.73
N SER A 350 -47.97 -9.70 44.06
CA SER A 350 -49.06 -8.80 43.63
C SER A 350 -49.35 -7.61 44.57
N ASN A 351 -48.73 -7.57 45.76
CA ASN A 351 -48.96 -6.54 46.78
C ASN A 351 -48.07 -5.29 46.63
N LEU A 352 -47.41 -5.13 45.48
CA LEU A 352 -46.46 -4.04 45.20
C LEU A 352 -47.13 -2.89 44.44
N SER A 353 -46.64 -1.66 44.68
CA SER A 353 -47.02 -0.49 43.88
C SER A 353 -46.73 -0.74 42.39
N TYR A 354 -47.45 -0.07 41.49
CA TYR A 354 -47.37 -0.38 40.05
C TYR A 354 -45.94 -0.25 39.49
N SER A 355 -45.20 0.79 39.90
CA SER A 355 -43.82 1.04 39.48
C SER A 355 -42.82 0.01 40.01
N GLU A 356 -42.97 -0.43 41.26
CA GLU A 356 -42.14 -1.49 41.86
C GLU A 356 -42.40 -2.85 41.22
N TRP A 357 -43.68 -3.13 40.93
CA TRP A 357 -44.08 -4.37 40.27
C TRP A 357 -43.49 -4.48 38.86
N LEU A 358 -43.56 -3.42 38.04
CA LEU A 358 -42.99 -3.39 36.69
C LEU A 358 -41.48 -3.63 36.69
N ARG A 359 -40.76 -2.99 37.62
CA ARG A 359 -39.30 -3.17 37.77
C ARG A 359 -38.94 -4.60 38.15
N GLY A 360 -39.70 -5.21 39.05
CA GLY A 360 -39.55 -6.61 39.43
C GLY A 360 -39.81 -7.55 38.25
N PHE A 361 -40.87 -7.28 37.48
CA PHE A 361 -41.23 -8.04 36.28
C PHE A 361 -40.16 -7.97 35.19
N GLU A 362 -39.64 -6.78 34.90
CA GLU A 362 -38.57 -6.58 33.93
C GLU A 362 -37.32 -7.40 34.28
N LYS A 363 -36.89 -7.35 35.55
CA LYS A 363 -35.73 -8.10 36.02
C LYS A 363 -35.95 -9.62 35.87
N LYS A 364 -37.13 -10.09 36.28
CA LYS A 364 -37.46 -11.52 36.27
C LYS A 364 -37.66 -12.07 34.84
N ALA A 365 -38.17 -11.25 33.93
CA ALA A 365 -38.26 -11.56 32.50
C ALA A 365 -36.87 -11.69 31.86
N LYS A 366 -35.92 -10.80 32.22
CA LYS A 366 -34.52 -10.88 31.75
C LYS A 366 -33.83 -12.17 32.22
N GLU A 367 -34.07 -12.60 33.45
CA GLU A 367 -33.51 -13.84 34.01
C GLU A 367 -34.02 -15.11 33.27
N CYS A 368 -35.26 -15.12 32.77
CA CYS A 368 -35.80 -16.24 31.99
C CYS A 368 -35.22 -16.36 30.58
N MET A 369 -34.64 -15.28 30.02
CA MET A 369 -34.10 -15.25 28.66
C MET A 369 -32.64 -15.73 28.58
N THR A 370 -31.88 -15.68 29.68
CA THR A 370 -30.45 -16.00 29.71
C THR A 370 -30.15 -17.47 30.08
N GLY A 371 -31.17 -18.28 30.38
CA GLY A 371 -31.03 -19.65 30.84
C GLY A 371 -31.03 -20.72 29.74
N THR A 372 -30.06 -20.72 28.82
CA THR A 372 -29.64 -21.95 28.09
C THR A 372 -28.22 -21.77 27.51
N PRO A 373 -27.17 -22.30 28.16
CA PRO A 373 -25.87 -22.46 27.53
C PRO A 373 -25.56 -23.95 27.31
N GLY A 374 -25.18 -24.33 26.10
CA GLY A 374 -24.45 -25.59 25.89
C GLY A 374 -24.72 -26.34 24.59
N SER A 375 -24.03 -25.93 23.51
CA SER A 375 -23.45 -26.90 22.58
C SER A 375 -22.13 -26.32 22.08
N GLU A 376 -21.07 -27.12 22.10
CA GLU A 376 -19.71 -26.75 21.67
C GLU A 376 -19.71 -26.24 20.21
N GLU A 377 -20.68 -26.66 19.40
CA GLU A 377 -20.95 -26.15 18.05
C GLU A 377 -21.37 -24.67 18.02
N VAL A 378 -22.11 -24.19 19.03
CA VAL A 378 -22.52 -22.78 19.11
C VAL A 378 -21.30 -21.89 19.37
N LYS A 379 -20.37 -22.33 20.22
CA LYS A 379 -19.11 -21.61 20.47
C LYS A 379 -18.19 -21.58 19.25
N VAL A 380 -18.11 -22.69 18.50
CA VAL A 380 -17.33 -22.76 17.25
C VAL A 380 -17.94 -21.86 16.17
N LEU A 381 -19.26 -21.81 16.06
CA LEU A 381 -19.94 -20.90 15.14
C LEU A 381 -19.82 -19.44 15.57
N GLU A 382 -19.90 -19.13 16.87
CA GLU A 382 -19.63 -17.78 17.40
C GLU A 382 -18.21 -17.32 17.11
N HIS A 383 -17.21 -18.21 17.25
CA HIS A 383 -15.83 -17.89 16.92
C HIS A 383 -15.65 -17.62 15.42
N LYS A 384 -16.19 -18.50 14.56
CA LYS A 384 -16.12 -18.32 13.11
C LYS A 384 -16.88 -17.09 12.62
N LEU A 385 -18.00 -16.76 13.26
CA LEU A 385 -18.75 -15.54 12.98
C LEU A 385 -17.91 -14.31 13.34
N LYS A 386 -17.25 -14.34 14.51
CA LYS A 386 -16.35 -13.27 14.94
C LYS A 386 -15.14 -13.09 14.01
N GLU A 387 -14.51 -14.18 13.57
CA GLU A 387 -13.41 -14.13 12.60
C GLU A 387 -13.87 -13.58 11.24
N ALA A 388 -15.06 -13.98 10.77
CA ALA A 388 -15.64 -13.46 9.54
C ALA A 388 -16.01 -11.97 9.65
N ASP A 389 -16.53 -11.54 10.81
CA ASP A 389 -16.83 -10.14 11.11
C ASP A 389 -15.55 -9.30 11.14
N GLU A 390 -14.50 -9.77 11.82
CA GLU A 390 -13.19 -9.11 11.85
C GLU A 390 -12.59 -8.98 10.44
N MET A 391 -12.64 -10.05 9.62
CA MET A 391 -12.20 -10.01 8.22
C MET A 391 -13.04 -9.05 7.37
N HIS A 392 -14.36 -9.02 7.58
CA HIS A 392 -15.26 -8.07 6.91
C HIS A 392 -14.92 -6.62 7.30
N THR A 393 -14.65 -6.34 8.58
CA THR A 393 -14.24 -4.98 9.00
C THR A 393 -12.91 -4.56 8.37
N LEU A 394 -11.95 -5.47 8.24
CA LEU A 394 -10.66 -5.18 7.61
C LEU A 394 -10.82 -4.89 6.10
N LEU A 395 -11.59 -5.72 5.38
CA LEU A 395 -11.90 -5.49 3.96
C LEU A 395 -12.67 -4.19 3.75
N GLN A 396 -13.62 -3.87 4.64
CA GLN A 396 -14.35 -2.61 4.60
C GLN A 396 -13.39 -1.42 4.77
N LEU A 397 -12.44 -1.50 5.71
CA LEU A 397 -11.42 -0.47 5.93
C LEU A 397 -10.52 -0.29 4.69
N GLU A 398 -10.14 -1.39 4.03
CA GLU A 398 -9.35 -1.34 2.80
C GLU A 398 -10.14 -0.69 1.66
N CYS A 399 -11.43 -1.03 1.52
CA CYS A 399 -12.32 -0.39 0.54
C CYS A 399 -12.46 1.12 0.78
N GLU A 400 -12.64 1.55 2.04
CA GLU A 400 -12.70 2.98 2.38
C GLU A 400 -11.37 3.69 2.10
N LYS A 401 -10.23 3.02 2.32
CA LYS A 401 -8.93 3.54 1.94
C LYS A 401 -8.80 3.73 0.43
N TYR A 402 -9.22 2.75 -0.39
CA TYR A 402 -9.24 2.90 -1.85
C TYR A 402 -10.16 4.03 -2.31
N LYS A 403 -11.35 4.17 -1.72
CA LYS A 403 -12.26 5.29 -2.01
C LYS A 403 -11.62 6.64 -1.69
N SER A 404 -10.92 6.77 -0.55
CA SER A 404 -10.22 8.01 -0.18
C SER A 404 -9.12 8.36 -1.19
N VAL A 405 -8.28 7.40 -1.58
CA VAL A 405 -7.22 7.61 -2.57
C VAL A 405 -7.81 8.00 -3.93
N LEU A 406 -8.92 7.38 -4.35
CA LEU A 406 -9.61 7.75 -5.58
C LEU A 406 -10.17 9.17 -5.51
N ALA A 407 -10.80 9.56 -4.41
CA ALA A 407 -11.31 10.93 -4.23
C ALA A 407 -10.18 11.98 -4.21
N GLU A 408 -9.04 11.66 -3.59
CA GLU A 408 -7.86 12.53 -3.63
C GLU A 408 -7.29 12.65 -5.05
N THR A 409 -7.21 11.53 -5.78
CA THR A 409 -6.74 11.50 -7.17
C THR A 409 -7.67 12.31 -8.07
N GLU A 410 -8.99 12.14 -7.93
CA GLU A 410 -10.00 12.94 -8.63
C GLU A 410 -9.87 14.43 -8.28
N GLY A 411 -9.64 14.76 -7.00
CA GLY A 411 -9.43 16.13 -6.55
C GLY A 411 -8.18 16.78 -7.17
N ILE A 412 -7.10 16.03 -7.34
CA ILE A 412 -5.88 16.49 -8.04
C ILE A 412 -6.19 16.73 -9.52
N LEU A 413 -6.86 15.78 -10.19
CA LEU A 413 -7.26 15.91 -11.59
C LEU A 413 -8.15 17.13 -11.82
N GLN A 414 -9.14 17.38 -10.95
CA GLN A 414 -9.99 18.57 -11.03
C GLN A 414 -9.21 19.87 -10.83
N LYS A 415 -8.19 19.90 -9.96
CA LYS A 415 -7.32 21.08 -9.79
C LYS A 415 -6.49 21.33 -11.04
N LEU A 416 -5.90 20.28 -11.63
CA LEU A 416 -5.14 20.38 -12.88
C LEU A 416 -6.03 20.86 -14.03
N GLN A 417 -7.23 20.29 -14.17
CA GLN A 417 -8.20 20.71 -15.18
C GLN A 417 -8.53 22.21 -15.04
N ARG A 418 -8.87 22.67 -13.84
CA ARG A 418 -9.15 24.10 -13.59
C ARG A 418 -7.95 25.00 -13.88
N SER A 419 -6.73 24.54 -13.58
CA SER A 419 -5.50 25.28 -13.88
C SER A 419 -5.29 25.44 -15.39
N VAL A 420 -5.53 24.37 -16.16
CA VAL A 420 -5.44 24.39 -17.62
C VAL A 420 -6.48 25.34 -18.20
N GLU A 421 -7.75 25.22 -17.79
CA GLU A 421 -8.84 26.09 -18.24
C GLU A 421 -8.57 27.57 -17.93
N GLN A 422 -7.98 27.87 -16.78
CA GLN A 422 -7.63 29.24 -16.40
C GLN A 422 -6.51 29.81 -17.29
N GLU A 423 -5.45 29.04 -17.55
CA GLU A 423 -4.39 29.48 -18.45
C GLU A 423 -4.90 29.59 -19.90
N GLU A 424 -5.74 28.66 -20.38
CA GLU A 424 -6.38 28.76 -21.69
C GLU A 424 -7.19 30.06 -21.83
N ASN A 425 -7.99 30.41 -20.83
CA ASN A 425 -8.77 31.65 -20.84
C ASN A 425 -7.88 32.89 -20.81
N LYS A 426 -6.78 32.86 -20.05
CA LYS A 426 -5.80 33.96 -20.02
C LYS A 426 -5.11 34.14 -21.36
N TRP A 427 -4.72 33.05 -22.03
CA TRP A 427 -4.16 33.11 -23.38
C TRP A 427 -5.18 33.57 -24.41
N LYS A 428 -6.43 33.14 -24.29
CA LYS A 428 -7.54 33.61 -25.15
C LYS A 428 -7.72 35.13 -25.05
N VAL A 429 -7.76 35.68 -23.83
CA VAL A 429 -7.84 37.14 -23.62
C VAL A 429 -6.64 37.86 -24.24
N LYS A 430 -5.40 37.36 -24.02
CA LYS A 430 -4.20 37.96 -24.61
C LYS A 430 -4.21 37.94 -26.14
N VAL A 431 -4.70 36.85 -26.73
CA VAL A 431 -4.86 36.72 -28.19
C VAL A 431 -5.91 37.71 -28.69
N ASP A 432 -7.06 37.81 -28.03
CA ASP A 432 -8.12 38.76 -28.41
C ASP A 432 -7.67 40.22 -28.30
N GLU A 433 -6.94 40.59 -27.24
CA GLU A 433 -6.36 41.93 -27.08
C GLU A 433 -5.32 42.23 -28.15
N SER A 434 -4.45 41.26 -28.45
CA SER A 434 -3.45 41.38 -29.51
C SER A 434 -4.11 41.52 -30.88
N GLN A 435 -5.15 40.72 -31.16
CA GLN A 435 -5.92 40.79 -32.39
C GLN A 435 -6.69 42.11 -32.52
N LYS A 436 -7.23 42.65 -31.42
CA LYS A 436 -7.88 43.97 -31.40
C LYS A 436 -6.87 45.09 -31.67
N THR A 437 -5.69 45.01 -31.07
CA THR A 437 -4.59 45.98 -31.30
C THR A 437 -4.14 45.96 -32.76
N ILE A 438 -3.93 44.78 -33.33
CA ILE A 438 -3.59 44.62 -34.76
C ILE A 438 -4.69 45.20 -35.65
N LYS A 439 -5.97 44.89 -35.37
CA LYS A 439 -7.10 45.47 -36.12
C LYS A 439 -7.14 46.99 -36.01
N GLN A 440 -6.80 47.56 -34.85
CA GLN A 440 -6.80 49.01 -34.63
C GLN A 440 -5.66 49.71 -35.39
N VAL A 441 -4.49 49.08 -35.49
CA VAL A 441 -3.36 49.55 -36.33
C VAL A 441 -3.71 49.42 -37.82
N VAL A 442 -4.30 48.30 -38.24
CA VAL A 442 -4.69 48.06 -39.65
C VAL A 442 -5.84 48.98 -40.10
N VAL A 443 -6.75 49.36 -39.21
CA VAL A 443 -7.83 50.33 -39.52
C VAL A 443 -7.34 51.78 -39.40
N GLY A 444 -6.39 52.06 -38.51
CA GLY A 444 -5.74 53.39 -38.38
C GLY A 444 -4.91 53.79 -39.61
N ASP A 445 -4.25 52.83 -40.26
CA ASP A 445 -3.46 53.08 -41.46
C ASP A 445 -4.30 53.11 -42.76
N ALA A 446 -5.58 52.76 -42.70
CA ALA A 446 -6.51 52.83 -43.84
C ALA A 446 -7.20 54.20 -44.00
N CYS A 447 -7.00 55.13 -43.07
CA CYS A 447 -7.58 56.48 -43.12
C CYS A 447 -6.54 57.54 -42.76
N GLU A 448 -5.66 57.90 -43.71
CA GLU A 448 -5.44 59.29 -44.16
C GLU A 448 -4.19 59.38 -45.05
N PHE A 449 -4.45 59.33 -46.36
CA PHE A 449 -3.62 59.96 -47.36
C PHE A 449 -3.96 61.47 -47.38
N GLN A 450 -3.20 62.31 -46.67
CA GLN A 450 -2.86 63.69 -47.11
C GLN A 450 -1.91 64.38 -46.09
N LEU A 451 -0.80 64.92 -46.60
CA LEU A 451 0.18 65.81 -45.95
C LEU A 451 -0.47 67.07 -45.30
N PRO A 452 0.16 67.80 -44.33
CA PRO A 452 1.58 68.17 -44.36
C PRO A 452 2.40 68.17 -43.04
N VAL A 453 3.68 67.87 -43.26
CA VAL A 453 4.91 68.44 -42.68
C VAL A 453 4.72 69.52 -41.61
N SER A 454 5.11 69.21 -40.37
CA SER A 454 5.83 70.07 -39.40
C SER A 454 5.46 69.68 -37.96
N GLY A 455 6.27 68.85 -37.30
CA GLY A 455 6.17 68.63 -35.86
C GLY A 455 6.60 67.25 -35.38
N TYR A 456 7.59 67.23 -34.47
CA TYR A 456 7.92 66.16 -33.52
C TYR A 456 8.72 64.94 -34.02
N PRO A 457 10.07 65.05 -34.08
CA PRO A 457 10.94 63.87 -34.15
C PRO A 457 10.76 62.91 -32.96
N VAL A 458 10.38 63.39 -31.78
CA VAL A 458 10.27 62.59 -30.54
C VAL A 458 9.14 61.55 -30.58
N GLN A 459 7.96 61.88 -31.14
CA GLN A 459 6.86 60.92 -31.28
C GLN A 459 7.22 59.79 -32.25
N ARG A 460 7.89 60.12 -33.36
CA ARG A 460 8.34 59.14 -34.37
C ARG A 460 9.36 58.18 -33.78
N THR A 461 10.36 58.68 -33.04
CA THR A 461 11.36 57.82 -32.39
C THR A 461 10.74 56.93 -31.32
N LYS A 462 9.78 57.44 -30.53
CA LYS A 462 9.07 56.63 -29.52
C LYS A 462 8.24 55.51 -30.16
N MET A 463 7.56 55.80 -31.27
CA MET A 463 6.78 54.82 -32.02
C MET A 463 7.67 53.78 -32.73
N GLN A 464 8.81 54.22 -33.25
CA GLN A 464 9.80 53.34 -33.88
C GLN A 464 10.45 52.39 -32.86
N LEU A 465 10.72 52.86 -31.63
CA LEU A 465 11.22 52.04 -30.53
C LEU A 465 10.18 51.00 -30.05
N SER A 466 8.90 51.39 -29.94
CA SER A 466 7.83 50.43 -29.61
C SER A 466 7.62 49.39 -30.70
N PHE A 467 7.76 49.79 -31.98
CA PHE A 467 7.67 48.88 -33.11
C PHE A 467 8.81 47.87 -33.11
N THR A 468 10.06 48.31 -32.92
CA THR A 468 11.20 47.39 -32.81
C THR A 468 11.10 46.43 -31.63
N SER A 469 10.51 46.87 -30.51
CA SER A 469 10.26 46.01 -29.34
C SER A 469 9.22 44.93 -29.63
N LEU A 470 8.12 45.30 -30.29
CA LEU A 470 7.08 44.34 -30.70
C LEU A 470 7.56 43.37 -31.79
N GLU A 471 8.39 43.84 -32.73
CA GLU A 471 9.01 42.96 -33.73
C GLU A 471 9.94 41.94 -33.09
N GLN A 472 10.74 42.35 -32.10
CA GLN A 472 11.59 41.43 -31.33
C GLN A 472 10.76 40.39 -30.55
N GLU A 473 9.63 40.81 -29.98
CA GLU A 473 8.72 39.94 -29.27
C GLU A 473 8.01 38.94 -30.20
N LEU A 474 7.58 39.36 -31.39
CA LEU A 474 7.04 38.47 -32.41
C LEU A 474 8.08 37.46 -32.90
N GLU A 475 9.32 37.88 -33.08
CA GLU A 475 10.39 36.98 -33.48
C GLU A 475 10.81 36.01 -32.35
N ARG A 476 10.66 36.42 -31.09
CA ARG A 476 10.78 35.54 -29.93
C ARG A 476 9.66 34.50 -29.92
N LEU A 477 8.40 34.91 -30.07
CA LEU A 477 7.25 34.01 -30.12
C LEU A 477 7.27 33.06 -31.33
N ARG A 478 7.84 33.47 -32.46
CA ARG A 478 8.07 32.57 -33.61
C ARG A 478 9.07 31.48 -33.29
N ARG A 479 10.17 31.83 -32.62
CA ARG A 479 11.17 30.84 -32.17
C ARG A 479 10.56 29.87 -31.15
N GLU A 480 9.85 30.39 -30.16
CA GLU A 480 9.16 29.56 -29.16
C GLU A 480 8.13 28.62 -29.80
N ASN A 481 7.32 29.08 -30.77
CA ASN A 481 6.42 28.21 -31.51
C ASN A 481 7.16 27.13 -32.32
N LYS A 482 8.32 27.47 -32.90
CA LYS A 482 9.12 26.49 -33.62
C LYS A 482 9.66 25.42 -32.68
N ASP A 483 10.08 25.80 -31.49
CA ASP A 483 10.57 24.89 -30.45
C ASP A 483 9.44 24.01 -29.91
N VAL A 484 8.25 24.57 -29.65
CA VAL A 484 7.06 23.80 -29.27
C VAL A 484 6.69 22.77 -30.34
N GLU A 485 6.74 23.15 -31.61
CA GLU A 485 6.45 22.21 -32.71
C GLU A 485 7.54 21.14 -32.86
N ASN A 486 8.79 21.44 -32.51
CA ASN A 486 9.86 20.44 -32.45
C ASN A 486 9.63 19.45 -31.30
N LEU A 487 9.32 19.94 -30.10
CA LEU A 487 8.97 19.12 -28.94
C LEU A 487 7.73 18.27 -29.20
N ARG A 488 6.76 18.80 -29.94
CA ARG A 488 5.58 18.03 -30.37
C ARG A 488 5.96 16.82 -31.23
N ARG A 489 6.84 17.01 -32.23
CA ARG A 489 7.31 15.89 -33.07
C ARG A 489 8.15 14.89 -32.27
N GLU A 490 8.96 15.36 -31.33
CA GLU A 490 9.72 14.49 -30.43
C GLU A 490 8.81 13.66 -29.53
N ARG A 491 7.76 14.27 -28.95
CA ARG A 491 6.73 13.56 -28.19
C ARG A 491 6.05 12.49 -29.04
N GLU A 492 5.63 12.82 -30.26
CA GLU A 492 4.99 11.86 -31.18
C GLU A 492 5.94 10.69 -31.51
N ASN A 493 7.25 10.94 -31.67
CA ASN A 493 8.25 9.88 -31.87
C ASN A 493 8.42 8.99 -30.62
N LEU A 494 8.48 9.60 -29.43
CA LEU A 494 8.60 8.85 -28.17
C LEU A 494 7.34 8.02 -27.89
N GLU A 495 6.16 8.51 -28.23
CA GLU A 495 4.89 7.75 -28.16
C GLU A 495 4.94 6.51 -29.07
N MET A 496 5.43 6.64 -30.30
CA MET A 496 5.60 5.49 -31.21
C MET A 496 6.61 4.46 -30.70
N GLU A 497 7.75 4.90 -30.16
CA GLU A 497 8.75 3.98 -29.58
C GLU A 497 8.21 3.29 -28.32
N LEU A 498 7.41 3.97 -27.50
CA LEU A 498 6.75 3.37 -26.35
C LEU A 498 5.73 2.31 -26.78
N GLU A 499 4.91 2.59 -27.79
CA GLU A 499 3.95 1.62 -28.34
C GLU A 499 4.67 0.38 -28.89
N LYS A 500 5.78 0.58 -29.60
CA LYS A 500 6.62 -0.52 -30.10
C LYS A 500 7.21 -1.34 -28.95
N ALA A 501 7.74 -0.70 -27.91
CA ALA A 501 8.28 -1.39 -26.74
C ALA A 501 7.18 -2.18 -26.00
N GLU A 502 5.95 -1.68 -25.97
CA GLU A 502 4.81 -2.38 -25.38
C GLU A 502 4.38 -3.60 -26.20
N ILE A 503 4.40 -3.51 -27.52
CA ILE A 503 4.18 -4.66 -28.42
C ILE A 503 5.28 -5.72 -28.24
N GLU A 504 6.55 -5.31 -28.17
CA GLU A 504 7.68 -6.22 -27.91
C GLU A 504 7.54 -6.89 -26.54
N ARG A 505 7.22 -6.13 -25.49
CA ARG A 505 6.94 -6.66 -24.14
C ARG A 505 5.79 -7.67 -24.16
N SER A 506 4.69 -7.37 -24.86
CA SER A 506 3.58 -8.31 -25.01
C SER A 506 4.02 -9.62 -25.66
N THR A 507 4.87 -9.53 -26.69
CA THR A 507 5.44 -10.70 -27.37
C THR A 507 6.30 -11.53 -26.41
N TYR A 508 7.24 -10.90 -25.69
CA TYR A 508 8.04 -11.60 -24.68
C TYR A 508 7.19 -12.26 -23.59
N VAL A 509 6.10 -11.61 -23.13
CA VAL A 509 5.18 -12.21 -22.17
C VAL A 509 4.51 -13.46 -22.72
N THR A 510 4.14 -13.48 -24.00
CA THR A 510 3.57 -14.67 -24.64
C THR A 510 4.59 -15.81 -24.76
N GLU A 511 5.84 -15.51 -25.14
CA GLU A 511 6.92 -16.49 -25.24
C GLU A 511 7.26 -17.10 -23.87
N VAL A 512 7.36 -16.27 -22.83
CA VAL A 512 7.62 -16.74 -21.45
C VAL A 512 6.47 -17.63 -20.96
N ARG A 513 5.22 -17.32 -21.32
CA ARG A 513 4.06 -18.16 -20.99
C ARG A 513 4.13 -19.52 -21.68
N GLU A 514 4.54 -19.56 -22.94
CA GLU A 514 4.74 -20.80 -23.69
C GLU A 514 5.86 -21.65 -23.09
N LEU A 515 7.03 -21.05 -22.83
CA LEU A 515 8.16 -21.73 -22.17
C LEU A 515 7.78 -22.26 -20.79
N LYS A 516 7.00 -21.51 -20.01
CA LYS A 516 6.49 -21.97 -18.71
C LYS A 516 5.57 -23.18 -18.84
N THR A 517 4.76 -23.23 -19.90
CA THR A 517 3.90 -24.38 -20.20
C THR A 517 4.73 -25.60 -20.54
N GLN A 518 5.70 -25.46 -21.44
CA GLN A 518 6.62 -26.54 -21.80
C GLN A 518 7.43 -27.05 -20.60
N LEU A 519 7.91 -26.16 -19.73
CA LEU A 519 8.62 -26.54 -18.51
C LEU A 519 7.72 -27.32 -17.53
N ASN A 520 6.45 -26.94 -17.40
CA ASN A 520 5.51 -27.69 -16.59
C ASN A 520 5.23 -29.07 -17.17
N GLU A 521 5.07 -29.17 -18.50
CA GLU A 521 4.91 -30.46 -19.18
C GLU A 521 6.12 -31.37 -18.96
N THR A 522 7.36 -30.87 -19.15
CA THR A 522 8.56 -31.69 -18.89
C THR A 522 8.67 -32.09 -17.42
N ARG A 523 8.31 -31.19 -16.49
CA ARG A 523 8.30 -31.50 -15.05
C ARG A 523 7.28 -32.59 -14.72
N THR A 524 6.11 -32.58 -15.36
CA THR A 524 5.11 -33.66 -15.17
C THR A 524 5.60 -34.99 -15.74
N LYS A 525 6.20 -35.01 -16.94
CA LYS A 525 6.80 -36.21 -17.54
C LYS A 525 7.93 -36.78 -16.67
N LEU A 526 8.81 -35.92 -16.16
CA LEU A 526 9.87 -36.35 -15.26
C LEU A 526 9.30 -36.96 -13.97
N ARG A 527 8.22 -36.40 -13.43
CA ARG A 527 7.54 -36.94 -12.25
C ARG A 527 6.92 -38.32 -12.52
N THR A 528 6.31 -38.53 -13.69
CA THR A 528 5.75 -39.84 -14.05
C THR A 528 6.85 -40.89 -14.20
N GLU A 529 7.93 -40.57 -14.93
CA GLU A 529 9.11 -41.44 -15.06
C GLU A 529 9.75 -41.77 -13.70
N GLN A 530 9.87 -40.78 -12.80
CA GLN A 530 10.36 -40.99 -11.44
C GLN A 530 9.49 -41.99 -10.66
N SER A 531 8.16 -41.87 -10.78
CA SER A 531 7.23 -42.78 -10.12
C SER A 531 7.30 -44.19 -10.69
N GLU A 532 7.47 -44.33 -12.00
CA GLU A 532 7.66 -45.62 -12.66
C GLU A 532 8.98 -46.28 -12.25
N ARG A 533 10.09 -45.52 -12.21
CA ARG A 533 11.38 -46.00 -11.69
C ARG A 533 11.27 -46.51 -10.26
N GLN A 534 10.54 -45.81 -9.38
CA GLN A 534 10.29 -46.27 -8.01
C GLN A 534 9.51 -47.59 -7.97
N LYS A 535 8.49 -47.74 -8.83
CA LYS A 535 7.72 -48.98 -8.94
C LYS A 535 8.60 -50.14 -9.40
N VAL A 536 9.39 -49.95 -10.46
CA VAL A 536 10.33 -50.96 -10.99
C VAL A 536 11.35 -51.36 -9.92
N ALA A 537 11.91 -50.40 -9.18
CA ALA A 537 12.83 -50.68 -8.08
C ALA A 537 12.17 -51.52 -6.97
N GLY A 538 10.90 -51.24 -6.65
CA GLY A 538 10.12 -52.03 -5.70
C GLY A 538 9.86 -53.46 -6.18
N ASP A 539 9.49 -53.64 -7.45
CA ASP A 539 9.26 -54.96 -8.03
C ASP A 539 10.55 -55.76 -8.16
N LEU A 540 11.68 -55.11 -8.45
CA LEU A 540 13.01 -55.71 -8.44
C LEU A 540 13.38 -56.25 -7.05
N HIS A 541 13.09 -55.48 -5.99
CA HIS A 541 13.34 -55.93 -4.62
C HIS A 541 12.50 -57.17 -4.25
N LYS A 542 11.23 -57.22 -4.67
CA LYS A 542 10.37 -58.41 -4.48
C LYS A 542 10.90 -59.62 -5.26
N ALA A 543 11.38 -59.42 -6.48
CA ALA A 543 11.98 -60.47 -7.28
C ALA A 543 13.25 -61.02 -6.60
N GLN A 544 14.09 -60.14 -6.04
CA GLN A 544 15.28 -60.55 -5.27
C GLN A 544 14.89 -61.38 -4.03
N GLN A 545 13.90 -60.95 -3.24
CA GLN A 545 13.41 -61.74 -2.09
C GLN A 545 12.88 -63.12 -2.51
N SER A 546 12.20 -63.19 -3.66
CA SER A 546 11.68 -64.46 -4.20
C SER A 546 12.81 -65.39 -4.63
N LEU A 547 13.87 -64.83 -5.24
CA LEU A 547 15.07 -65.57 -5.63
C LEU A 547 15.79 -66.13 -4.39
N ASP A 548 16.01 -65.31 -3.37
CA ASP A 548 16.65 -65.72 -2.11
C ASP A 548 15.86 -66.84 -1.40
N LEU A 549 14.52 -66.78 -1.45
CA LEU A 549 13.65 -67.83 -0.93
C LEU A 549 13.78 -69.14 -1.71
N ILE A 550 13.87 -69.07 -3.05
CA ILE A 550 14.10 -70.24 -3.91
C ILE A 550 15.48 -70.84 -3.60
N GLN A 551 16.52 -70.02 -3.49
CA GLN A 551 17.87 -70.44 -3.10
C GLN A 551 17.85 -71.17 -1.75
N SER A 552 17.19 -70.61 -0.74
CA SER A 552 17.06 -71.24 0.58
C SER A 552 16.37 -72.61 0.53
N LYS A 553 15.30 -72.74 -0.28
CA LYS A 553 14.59 -74.03 -0.46
C LYS A 553 15.45 -75.08 -1.17
N ILE A 554 16.25 -74.68 -2.16
CA ILE A 554 17.18 -75.59 -2.86
C ILE A 554 18.25 -76.11 -1.90
N VAL A 555 18.86 -75.24 -1.10
CA VAL A 555 19.86 -75.63 -0.10
C VAL A 555 19.28 -76.60 0.93
N LYS A 556 18.03 -76.37 1.36
CA LYS A 556 17.33 -77.26 2.29
C LYS A 556 17.03 -78.64 1.67
N ALA A 557 16.57 -78.67 0.42
CA ALA A 557 16.32 -79.93 -0.30
C ALA A 557 17.60 -80.74 -0.56
N ALA A 558 18.75 -80.07 -0.73
CA ALA A 558 20.05 -80.75 -0.82
C ALA A 558 20.49 -81.36 0.53
N GLY A 559 20.15 -80.73 1.65
CA GLY A 559 20.48 -81.19 3.01
C GLY A 559 19.59 -82.34 3.53
N ASP A 560 18.33 -82.45 3.09
CA ASP A 560 17.40 -83.50 3.53
C ASP A 560 17.66 -84.90 2.90
N THR A 561 18.74 -85.06 2.13
CA THR A 561 19.10 -86.34 1.46
C THR A 561 19.70 -87.40 2.41
N THR A 562 19.94 -87.11 3.69
CA THR A 562 20.63 -88.02 4.62
C THR A 562 19.73 -88.81 5.58
N VAL A 563 18.41 -88.82 5.40
CA VAL A 563 17.50 -89.59 6.27
C VAL A 563 16.43 -90.34 5.46
N ILE A 564 16.83 -91.42 4.78
CA ILE A 564 16.00 -92.62 4.63
C ILE A 564 16.91 -93.84 4.85
N GLU A 565 16.83 -94.37 6.06
CA GLU A 565 17.34 -95.68 6.47
C GLU A 565 16.55 -96.80 5.79
N ASN A 566 17.28 -97.85 5.36
CA ASN A 566 16.84 -99.23 5.13
C ASN A 566 15.93 -99.53 3.93
N SER A 567 16.50 -100.05 2.83
CA SER A 567 16.21 -101.40 2.33
C SER A 567 16.99 -101.72 1.04
N ASP A 568 17.51 -102.95 1.02
CA ASP A 568 18.40 -103.56 0.06
C ASP A 568 17.64 -103.95 -1.23
N VAL A 569 17.58 -103.05 -2.22
CA VAL A 569 17.25 -103.34 -3.63
C VAL A 569 17.96 -102.31 -4.51
N SER A 570 18.84 -102.75 -5.42
CA SER A 570 19.44 -101.91 -6.47
C SER A 570 18.42 -101.60 -7.57
N PRO A 571 18.31 -100.31 -7.95
CA PRO A 571 18.23 -99.94 -9.36
C PRO A 571 19.20 -98.81 -9.75
N GLU A 572 19.83 -99.01 -10.90
CA GLU A 572 19.96 -98.09 -12.05
C GLU A 572 20.03 -96.55 -11.83
N THR A 573 21.13 -95.98 -12.35
CA THR A 573 21.20 -94.72 -13.13
C THR A 573 20.37 -93.49 -12.70
N GLU A 574 20.40 -93.08 -11.43
CA GLU A 574 19.78 -91.79 -11.03
C GLU A 574 20.68 -90.84 -10.21
N SER A 575 21.91 -91.21 -9.84
CA SER A 575 22.75 -90.34 -9.00
C SER A 575 23.52 -89.25 -9.78
N SER A 576 23.86 -89.47 -11.06
CA SER A 576 24.73 -88.56 -11.81
C SER A 576 24.00 -87.38 -12.46
N GLU A 577 22.75 -87.56 -12.90
CA GLU A 577 21.96 -86.49 -13.54
C GLU A 577 21.40 -85.46 -12.53
N LYS A 578 21.11 -85.90 -11.30
CA LYS A 578 20.59 -85.01 -10.23
C LYS A 578 21.67 -84.06 -9.70
N GLU A 579 22.91 -84.53 -9.62
CA GLU A 579 24.06 -83.75 -9.14
C GLU A 579 24.58 -82.80 -10.23
N THR A 580 24.55 -83.20 -11.50
CA THR A 580 24.88 -82.29 -12.63
C THR A 580 23.79 -81.23 -12.87
N MET A 581 22.50 -81.56 -12.71
CA MET A 581 21.43 -80.56 -12.76
C MET A 581 21.49 -79.59 -11.59
N SER A 582 21.83 -80.03 -10.37
CA SER A 582 21.93 -79.12 -9.22
C SER A 582 23.11 -78.14 -9.34
N VAL A 583 24.25 -78.60 -9.87
CA VAL A 583 25.41 -77.73 -10.16
C VAL A 583 25.09 -76.73 -11.26
N SER A 584 24.43 -77.15 -12.35
CA SER A 584 23.97 -76.27 -13.44
C SER A 584 22.97 -75.21 -12.94
N LEU A 585 22.03 -75.60 -12.09
CA LEU A 585 21.04 -74.67 -11.52
C LEU A 585 21.70 -73.64 -10.61
N ASN A 586 22.62 -74.07 -9.74
CA ASN A 586 23.37 -73.19 -8.85
C ASN A 586 24.27 -72.20 -9.63
N GLN A 587 24.84 -72.63 -10.75
CA GLN A 587 25.60 -71.75 -11.64
C GLN A 587 24.71 -70.68 -12.30
N THR A 588 23.54 -71.09 -12.78
CA THR A 588 22.55 -70.19 -13.40
C THR A 588 22.03 -69.16 -12.40
N VAL A 589 21.80 -69.61 -11.17
CA VAL A 589 21.37 -68.75 -10.06
C VAL A 589 22.46 -67.73 -9.69
N THR A 590 23.73 -68.13 -9.65
CA THR A 590 24.86 -67.22 -9.41
C THR A 590 24.97 -66.15 -10.51
N GLN A 591 24.75 -66.53 -11.77
CA GLN A 591 24.77 -65.58 -12.90
C GLN A 591 23.61 -64.58 -12.83
N LEU A 592 22.41 -65.03 -12.46
CA LEU A 592 21.27 -64.14 -12.23
C LEU A 592 21.53 -63.15 -11.08
N GLN A 593 22.21 -63.59 -10.02
CA GLN A 593 22.58 -62.75 -8.88
C GLN A 593 23.60 -61.66 -9.28
N GLN A 594 24.59 -62.01 -10.11
CA GLN A 594 25.56 -61.04 -10.64
C GLN A 594 24.91 -60.01 -11.56
N LEU A 595 24.00 -60.45 -12.44
CA LEU A 595 23.24 -59.54 -13.31
C LEU A 595 22.34 -58.60 -12.51
N LEU A 596 21.68 -59.10 -11.46
CA LEU A 596 20.85 -58.25 -10.62
C LEU A 596 21.66 -57.23 -9.83
N GLN A 597 22.85 -57.61 -9.36
CA GLN A 597 23.77 -56.71 -8.65
C GLN A 597 24.29 -55.62 -9.59
N ALA A 598 24.60 -55.95 -10.84
CA ALA A 598 25.01 -54.99 -11.86
C ALA A 598 23.88 -53.98 -12.20
N VAL A 599 22.64 -54.48 -12.35
CA VAL A 599 21.46 -53.63 -12.60
C VAL A 599 21.18 -52.70 -11.41
N ASN A 600 21.27 -53.19 -10.17
CA ASN A 600 21.12 -52.37 -8.98
C ASN A 600 22.19 -51.28 -8.86
N GLN A 601 23.44 -51.56 -9.25
CA GLN A 601 24.51 -50.56 -9.26
C GLN A 601 24.34 -49.50 -10.35
N GLN A 602 23.73 -49.84 -11.50
CA GLN A 602 23.39 -48.85 -12.52
C GLN A 602 22.26 -47.92 -12.06
N LEU A 603 21.22 -48.48 -11.42
CA LEU A 603 20.09 -47.71 -10.89
C LEU A 603 20.50 -46.74 -9.76
N THR A 604 21.44 -47.12 -8.89
CA THR A 604 21.94 -46.21 -7.85
C THR A 604 22.80 -45.09 -8.41
N LYS A 605 23.61 -45.35 -9.45
CA LYS A 605 24.39 -44.32 -10.14
C LYS A 605 23.53 -43.32 -10.89
N GLU A 606 22.41 -43.74 -11.48
CA GLU A 606 21.44 -42.82 -12.10
C GLU A 606 20.76 -41.91 -11.07
N LYS A 607 20.58 -42.39 -9.83
CA LYS A 607 19.94 -41.63 -8.75
C LYS A 607 20.82 -40.48 -8.21
N GLU A 608 22.14 -40.59 -8.32
CA GLU A 608 23.09 -39.54 -7.91
C GLU A 608 23.24 -38.40 -8.95
N HIS A 609 22.76 -38.59 -10.19
CA HIS A 609 22.86 -37.59 -11.27
C HIS A 609 21.64 -36.65 -11.40
N CYS A 610 20.60 -36.81 -10.58
CA CYS A 610 19.50 -35.84 -10.49
C CYS A 610 19.60 -35.08 -9.16
N PRO A 611 20.06 -33.82 -9.14
CA PRO A 611 19.96 -33.00 -7.94
C PRO A 611 18.47 -32.75 -7.66
N VAL A 612 18.03 -33.15 -6.47
CA VAL A 612 16.76 -32.72 -5.90
C VAL A 612 16.87 -31.22 -5.68
N VAL A 613 16.18 -30.44 -6.51
CA VAL A 613 15.92 -29.03 -6.25
C VAL A 613 14.70 -28.98 -5.34
N GLU A 614 14.92 -28.78 -4.04
CA GLU A 614 13.92 -28.18 -3.14
C GLU A 614 13.75 -26.69 -3.46
#